data_AF-A0A424W310-F1
#
_entry.id   AF-A0A424W310-F1
#
_cell.length_a   1.000
_cell.length_b   1.000
_cell.length_c   1.000
_cell.angle_alpha   90.00
_cell.angle_beta   90.00
_cell.angle_gamma   90.00
#
_symmetry.space_group_name_H-M   'P 1'
#
loop_
_entity.id
_entity.type
_entity.pdbx_description
1 polymer ?
#
loop_
_entity_poly.entity_id
_entity_poly.type
_entity_poly.pdbx_seq_one_letter_code
_entity_poly.pdbx_strand_id
1 'polypeptide(L)'
;AARGGAPVYVIPGEARRAPRMVDAASGALLPPADAATALATAQAWSGGQHAARYLGTVDEDAYTHSRALGPDRPLHRLDLDDPAHTRLYISSATGMVVLDATRAERIWNYAGAWIHWLYPFRGNALDGWWHDIVVWLSVAGVLLAVTGTVVGILRWRFSRPYASGSRSPYRENMMRWHHLSGLLFAVITITWIFSGLMSMNPWKLFSTGAPPLAQAAYAGAPGDTLAAPGQLIAALPAAPRELRWARADGQDVVLARSAA
;
A
#
# COMPACT_ATOMS: atom_id res chain seq x y z
N ALA A 1 -13.19 -3.97 17.06
CA ALA A 1 -11.83 -4.42 16.67
C ALA A 1 -11.21 -5.21 17.82
N ALA A 2 -9.97 -5.70 17.69
CA ALA A 2 -9.26 -6.37 18.77
C ALA A 2 -7.82 -5.83 18.93
N ARG A 3 -7.34 -5.73 20.17
CA ARG A 3 -5.99 -5.32 20.57
C ARG A 3 -5.49 -6.30 21.63
N GLY A 4 -4.36 -6.96 21.40
CA GLY A 4 -3.85 -7.97 22.33
C GLY A 4 -4.81 -9.15 22.56
N GLY A 5 -5.71 -9.43 21.61
CA GLY A 5 -6.77 -10.45 21.75
C GLY A 5 -8.02 -9.98 22.50
N ALA A 6 -8.02 -8.78 23.08
CA ALA A 6 -9.18 -8.20 23.76
C ALA A 6 -10.03 -7.34 22.81
N PRO A 7 -11.37 -7.34 22.96
CA PRO A 7 -12.25 -6.48 22.17
C PRO A 7 -12.07 -5.00 22.55
N VAL A 8 -12.00 -4.13 21.54
CA VAL A 8 -11.80 -2.69 21.71
C VAL A 8 -12.67 -1.89 20.76
N TYR A 9 -13.09 -0.69 21.21
CA TYR A 9 -13.64 0.35 20.36
C TYR A 9 -12.51 1.19 19.78
N VAL A 10 -12.56 1.40 18.47
CA VAL A 10 -11.68 2.31 17.75
C VAL A 10 -12.49 3.56 17.47
N ILE A 11 -12.06 4.67 18.03
CA ILE A 11 -12.60 5.99 17.70
C ILE A 11 -11.64 6.59 16.67
N PRO A 12 -12.05 6.74 15.41
CA PRO A 12 -11.20 7.34 14.39
C PRO A 12 -10.72 8.72 14.83
N GLY A 13 -9.45 9.03 14.58
CA GLY A 13 -8.94 10.37 14.79
C GLY A 13 -9.53 11.33 13.76
N GLU A 14 -9.82 12.56 14.18
CA GLU A 14 -10.11 13.64 13.23
C GLU A 14 -8.81 14.21 12.67
N ALA A 15 -8.75 14.42 11.35
CA ALA A 15 -7.59 14.95 10.65
C ALA A 15 -6.30 14.14 10.93
N ARG A 16 -5.22 14.80 11.37
CA ARG A 16 -3.91 14.19 11.68
C ARG A 16 -3.81 13.62 13.11
N ARG A 17 -4.92 13.54 13.86
CA ARG A 17 -4.87 12.97 15.22
C ARG A 17 -4.86 11.45 15.15
N ALA A 18 -4.08 10.84 16.05
CA ALA A 18 -4.09 9.40 16.22
C ALA A 18 -5.48 8.92 16.67
N PRO A 19 -5.92 7.73 16.21
CA PRO A 19 -7.14 7.11 16.71
C PRO A 19 -7.07 6.88 18.23
N ARG A 20 -8.22 6.96 18.90
CA ARG A 20 -8.35 6.64 20.33
C ARG A 20 -8.87 5.22 20.49
N MET A 21 -8.28 4.50 21.44
CA MET A 21 -8.62 3.12 21.75
C MET A 21 -9.35 3.07 23.09
N VAL A 22 -10.50 2.41 23.13
CA VAL A 22 -11.26 2.22 24.38
C VAL A 22 -11.46 0.74 24.59
N ASP A 23 -11.16 0.26 25.80
CA ASP A 23 -11.43 -1.12 26.20
C ASP A 23 -12.94 -1.39 26.16
N ALA A 24 -13.36 -2.44 25.46
CA ALA A 24 -14.79 -2.65 25.22
C ALA A 24 -15.54 -3.16 26.46
N ALA A 25 -14.84 -3.71 27.46
CA ALA A 25 -15.43 -4.25 28.68
C ALA A 25 -15.55 -3.19 29.79
N SER A 26 -14.49 -2.43 30.03
CA SER A 26 -14.39 -1.44 31.10
C SER A 26 -14.76 -0.02 30.65
N GLY A 27 -14.72 0.26 29.35
CA GLY A 27 -14.87 1.62 28.82
C GLY A 27 -13.65 2.52 29.09
N ALA A 28 -12.54 1.97 29.59
CA ALA A 28 -11.35 2.74 29.88
C ALA A 28 -10.62 3.16 28.58
N LEU A 29 -10.15 4.41 28.53
CA LEU A 29 -9.26 4.87 27.46
C LEU A 29 -7.92 4.15 27.59
N LEU A 30 -7.48 3.50 26.51
CA LEU A 30 -6.22 2.78 26.47
C LEU A 30 -5.09 3.71 25.99
N PRO A 31 -3.90 3.62 26.59
CA PRO A 31 -2.73 4.35 26.11
C PRO A 31 -2.29 3.84 24.73
N PRO A 32 -1.40 4.58 24.03
CA PRO A 32 -0.71 4.05 22.86
C PRO A 32 -0.12 2.66 23.12
N ALA A 33 -0.02 1.85 22.07
CA ALA A 33 0.54 0.52 22.17
C ALA A 33 2.03 0.59 22.51
N ASP A 34 2.44 -0.25 23.44
CA ASP A 34 3.84 -0.50 23.79
C ASP A 34 4.27 -1.87 23.25
N ALA A 35 5.53 -2.25 23.52
CA ALA A 35 6.07 -3.52 23.07
C ALA A 35 5.28 -4.73 23.63
N ALA A 36 4.79 -4.64 24.88
CA ALA A 36 3.98 -5.70 25.49
C ALA A 36 2.64 -5.86 24.78
N THR A 37 1.95 -4.75 24.48
CA THR A 37 0.73 -4.74 23.67
C THR A 37 0.98 -5.36 22.30
N ALA A 38 2.08 -5.00 21.65
CA ALA A 38 2.40 -5.49 20.32
C ALA A 38 2.70 -7.00 20.32
N LEU A 39 3.44 -7.50 21.32
CA LEU A 39 3.66 -8.93 21.51
C LEU A 39 2.37 -9.70 21.77
N ALA A 40 1.50 -9.18 22.66
CA ALA A 40 0.19 -9.79 22.92
C ALA A 40 -0.68 -9.81 21.65
N THR A 41 -0.61 -8.76 20.83
CA THR A 41 -1.35 -8.69 19.57
C THR A 41 -0.83 -9.70 18.56
N ALA A 42 0.49 -9.84 18.41
CA ALA A 42 1.08 -10.85 17.53
C ALA A 42 0.73 -12.27 17.98
N GLN A 43 0.72 -12.54 19.28
CA GLN A 43 0.27 -13.84 19.83
C GLN A 43 -1.21 -14.10 19.54
N ALA A 44 -2.07 -13.10 19.73
CA ALA A 44 -3.49 -13.24 19.39
C ALA A 44 -3.72 -13.44 17.89
N TRP A 45 -2.94 -12.75 17.04
CA TRP A 45 -3.01 -12.87 15.58
C TRP A 45 -2.61 -14.27 15.11
N SER A 46 -1.57 -14.87 15.70
CA SER A 46 -1.13 -16.24 15.38
C SER A 46 -1.97 -17.33 16.06
N GLY A 47 -3.05 -16.97 16.76
CA GLY A 47 -3.85 -17.91 17.56
C GLY A 47 -3.05 -18.59 18.69
N GLY A 48 -1.94 -17.98 19.13
CA GLY A 48 -1.02 -18.52 20.12
C GLY A 48 -0.15 -19.68 19.62
N GLN A 49 -0.14 -19.96 18.31
CA GLN A 49 0.55 -21.11 17.73
C GLN A 49 2.04 -20.86 17.47
N HIS A 50 2.42 -19.58 17.31
CA HIS A 50 3.76 -19.20 16.89
C HIS A 50 4.37 -18.18 17.86
N ALA A 51 5.62 -18.39 18.23
CA ALA A 51 6.40 -17.41 18.96
C ALA A 51 6.60 -16.14 18.11
N ALA A 52 6.72 -15.00 18.79
CA ALA A 52 6.90 -13.70 18.16
C ALA A 52 8.12 -13.01 18.75
N ARG A 53 9.02 -12.54 17.88
CA ARG A 53 10.24 -11.82 18.26
C ARG A 53 10.07 -10.33 17.97
N TYR A 54 10.15 -9.51 19.00
CA TYR A 54 10.09 -8.05 18.88
C TYR A 54 11.39 -7.46 18.36
N LEU A 55 11.30 -6.57 17.38
CA LEU A 55 12.45 -5.96 16.69
C LEU A 55 12.56 -4.44 16.88
N GLY A 56 11.73 -3.86 17.76
CA GLY A 56 11.66 -2.42 17.97
C GLY A 56 10.58 -1.74 17.11
N THR A 57 10.64 -0.41 17.09
CA THR A 57 9.75 0.45 16.31
C THR A 57 10.43 0.92 15.03
N VAL A 58 9.65 1.20 13.99
CA VAL A 58 10.13 1.75 12.73
C VAL A 58 9.13 2.76 12.18
N ASP A 59 9.60 3.95 11.80
CA ASP A 59 8.76 4.91 11.08
C ASP A 59 8.52 4.45 9.64
N GLU A 60 9.59 4.09 8.94
CA GLU A 60 9.52 3.65 7.54
C GLU A 60 10.62 2.63 7.22
N ASP A 61 10.26 1.58 6.49
CA ASP A 61 11.20 0.63 5.87
C ASP A 61 10.75 0.23 4.46
N ALA A 62 11.41 -0.80 3.91
CA ALA A 62 11.19 -1.28 2.54
C ALA A 62 9.73 -1.64 2.21
N TYR A 63 8.92 -1.94 3.22
CA TYR A 63 7.57 -2.48 3.06
C TYR A 63 6.49 -1.54 3.60
N THR A 64 6.88 -0.49 4.32
CA THR A 64 5.96 0.41 5.01
C THR A 64 5.95 1.82 4.42
N HIS A 65 6.23 2.00 3.12
CA HIS A 65 6.27 3.32 2.49
C HIS A 65 4.89 4.02 2.45
N SER A 66 3.81 3.25 2.33
CA SER A 66 2.46 3.77 2.09
C SER A 66 2.09 4.95 3.01
N ARG A 67 1.62 6.05 2.43
CA ARG A 67 1.13 7.21 3.20
C ARG A 67 -0.07 6.85 4.09
N ALA A 68 -0.82 5.81 3.74
CA ALA A 68 -1.96 5.35 4.52
C ALA A 68 -1.57 4.92 5.96
N LEU A 69 -0.33 4.49 6.18
CA LEU A 69 0.18 4.11 7.50
C LEU A 69 0.55 5.31 8.38
N GLY A 70 0.42 6.55 7.88
CA GLY A 70 0.81 7.77 8.59
C GLY A 70 0.26 7.88 10.02
N PRO A 71 -1.05 7.69 10.24
CA PRO A 71 -1.66 7.75 11.57
C PRO A 71 -1.22 6.64 12.53
N ASP A 72 -0.62 5.57 12.02
CA ASP A 72 -0.22 4.39 12.79
C ASP A 72 1.25 4.41 13.20
N ARG A 73 2.06 5.27 12.56
CA ARG A 73 3.51 5.37 12.77
C ARG A 73 3.86 6.03 14.12
N PRO A 74 5.00 5.66 14.74
CA PRO A 74 5.89 4.56 14.32
C PRO A 74 5.21 3.19 14.46
N LEU A 75 5.72 2.18 13.77
CA LEU A 75 5.15 0.83 13.76
C LEU A 75 6.02 -0.10 14.60
N HIS A 76 5.41 -0.86 15.51
CA HIS A 76 6.06 -1.99 16.16
C HIS A 76 6.29 -3.11 15.15
N ARG A 77 7.54 -3.55 15.01
CA ARG A 77 7.92 -4.61 14.07
C ARG A 77 8.21 -5.90 14.81
N LEU A 78 7.53 -6.98 14.42
CA LEU A 78 7.69 -8.31 14.99
C LEU A 78 7.90 -9.34 13.88
N ASP A 79 8.75 -10.34 14.12
CA ASP A 79 8.84 -11.54 13.29
C ASP A 79 8.14 -12.69 14.01
N LEU A 80 7.29 -13.42 13.29
CA LEU A 80 6.72 -14.69 13.74
C LEU A 80 7.63 -15.85 13.35
N ASP A 81 7.68 -16.86 14.22
CA ASP A 81 8.34 -18.15 13.97
C ASP A 81 7.39 -19.14 13.27
N ASP A 82 6.58 -18.64 12.33
CA ASP A 82 5.72 -19.44 11.47
C ASP A 82 6.48 -19.93 10.22
N PRO A 83 5.96 -20.95 9.50
CA PRO A 83 6.64 -21.46 8.29
C PRO A 83 6.85 -20.41 7.20
N ALA A 84 6.03 -19.36 7.16
CA ALA A 84 6.13 -18.27 6.20
C ALA A 84 7.14 -17.18 6.63
N HIS A 85 7.68 -17.25 7.85
CA HIS A 85 8.50 -16.22 8.49
C HIS A 85 7.87 -14.83 8.36
N THR A 86 6.60 -14.74 8.76
CA THR A 86 5.75 -13.56 8.64
C THR A 86 6.26 -12.44 9.52
N ARG A 87 6.35 -11.25 8.93
CA ARG A 87 6.66 -10.01 9.64
C ARG A 87 5.37 -9.24 9.84
N LEU A 88 5.07 -8.90 11.09
CA LEU A 88 3.94 -8.07 11.45
C LEU A 88 4.41 -6.65 11.76
N TYR A 89 3.64 -5.69 11.25
CA TYR A 89 3.72 -4.28 11.63
C TYR A 89 2.46 -3.92 12.39
N ILE A 90 2.65 -3.53 13.64
CA ILE A 90 1.58 -3.20 14.57
C ILE A 90 1.64 -1.69 14.82
N SER A 91 0.50 -1.03 14.67
CA SER A 91 0.34 0.41 14.92
C SER A 91 0.73 0.76 16.35
N SER A 92 1.62 1.74 16.56
CA SER A 92 1.87 2.25 17.92
C SER A 92 0.68 3.06 18.44
N ALA A 93 -0.18 3.58 17.57
CA ALA A 93 -1.38 4.31 17.99
C ALA A 93 -2.50 3.36 18.48
N THR A 94 -2.78 2.29 17.73
CA THR A 94 -3.94 1.42 18.00
C THR A 94 -3.57 0.07 18.63
N GLY A 95 -2.35 -0.39 18.46
CA GLY A 95 -1.96 -1.75 18.80
C GLY A 95 -2.56 -2.82 17.89
N MET A 96 -3.10 -2.45 16.74
CA MET A 96 -3.62 -3.40 15.75
C MET A 96 -2.57 -3.74 14.70
N VAL A 97 -2.65 -4.95 14.13
CA VAL A 97 -1.88 -5.31 12.93
C VAL A 97 -2.39 -4.48 11.76
N VAL A 98 -1.51 -3.69 11.16
CA VAL A 98 -1.82 -2.82 10.01
C VAL A 98 -1.18 -3.29 8.71
N LEU A 99 -0.17 -4.16 8.83
CA LEU A 99 0.46 -4.83 7.70
C LEU A 99 1.07 -6.15 8.18
N ASP A 100 0.78 -7.23 7.48
CA ASP A 100 1.56 -8.47 7.50
C ASP A 100 2.32 -8.62 6.19
N ALA A 101 3.50 -9.22 6.26
CA ALA A 101 4.30 -9.51 5.09
C ALA A 101 5.09 -10.80 5.32
N THR A 102 4.75 -11.85 4.59
CA THR A 102 5.49 -13.12 4.54
C THR A 102 6.88 -12.94 3.94
N ARG A 103 7.79 -13.90 4.13
CA ARG A 103 9.12 -13.83 3.52
C ARG A 103 9.08 -13.71 1.99
N ALA A 104 8.16 -14.44 1.35
CA ALA A 104 8.01 -14.40 -0.11
C ALA A 104 7.53 -13.02 -0.57
N GLU A 105 6.52 -12.44 0.09
CA GLU A 105 6.04 -11.09 -0.22
C GLU A 105 7.11 -10.05 0.00
N ARG A 106 7.89 -10.13 1.08
CA ARG A 106 9.02 -9.22 1.31
C ARG A 106 10.05 -9.29 0.19
N ILE A 107 10.42 -10.48 -0.26
CA ILE A 107 11.39 -10.65 -1.37
C ILE A 107 10.83 -10.04 -2.66
N TRP A 108 9.58 -10.34 -3.00
CA TRP A 108 8.96 -9.83 -4.24
C TRP A 108 8.65 -8.34 -4.17
N ASN A 109 8.24 -7.80 -3.02
CA ASN A 109 8.08 -6.37 -2.82
C ASN A 109 9.41 -5.63 -2.89
N TYR A 110 10.49 -6.24 -2.40
CA TYR A 110 11.82 -5.66 -2.54
C TYR A 110 12.27 -5.66 -4.02
N ALA A 111 12.23 -6.82 -4.68
CA ALA A 111 12.65 -6.95 -6.08
C ALA A 111 11.78 -6.14 -7.05
N GLY A 112 10.47 -6.10 -6.79
CA GLY A 112 9.47 -5.36 -7.55
C GLY A 112 9.39 -3.93 -7.06
N ALA A 113 8.51 -3.64 -6.10
CA ALA A 113 8.17 -2.28 -5.69
C ALA A 113 9.39 -1.44 -5.25
N TRP A 114 10.26 -1.94 -4.37
CA TRP A 114 11.36 -1.13 -3.84
C TRP A 114 12.37 -0.73 -4.92
N ILE A 115 12.82 -1.69 -5.74
CA ILE A 115 13.75 -1.42 -6.85
C ILE A 115 13.06 -0.66 -7.98
N HIS A 116 11.86 -1.05 -8.39
CA HIS A 116 11.15 -0.42 -9.51
C HIS A 116 10.81 1.05 -9.25
N TRP A 117 10.46 1.39 -7.99
CA TRP A 117 10.21 2.76 -7.57
C TRP A 117 11.49 3.51 -7.21
N LEU A 118 12.66 2.88 -7.36
CA LEU A 118 13.98 3.45 -7.07
C LEU A 118 14.08 4.02 -5.65
N TYR A 119 13.40 3.39 -4.68
CA TYR A 119 13.47 3.77 -3.28
C TYR A 119 14.83 3.59 -2.59
N PRO A 120 15.83 2.85 -3.14
CA PRO A 120 17.20 2.99 -2.66
C PRO A 120 17.77 4.42 -2.68
N PHE A 121 17.18 5.36 -3.44
CA PHE A 121 17.55 6.78 -3.39
C PHE A 121 16.79 7.59 -2.33
N ARG A 122 15.88 6.97 -1.58
CA ARG A 122 15.11 7.59 -0.50
C ARG A 122 15.68 7.25 0.88
N GLY A 123 15.45 8.15 1.83
CA GLY A 123 15.98 8.03 3.20
C GLY A 123 17.49 8.22 3.33
N ASN A 124 18.14 8.78 2.31
CA ASN A 124 19.56 9.12 2.31
C ASN A 124 19.80 10.51 1.69
N ALA A 125 21.06 10.84 1.37
CA ALA A 125 21.44 12.14 0.80
C ALA A 125 20.70 12.50 -0.51
N LEU A 126 20.14 11.52 -1.21
CA LEU A 126 19.44 11.70 -2.49
C LEU A 126 17.92 11.82 -2.35
N ASP A 127 17.37 11.76 -1.12
CA ASP A 127 15.92 11.74 -0.88
C ASP A 127 15.19 12.92 -1.52
N GLY A 128 15.76 14.13 -1.40
CA GLY A 128 15.21 15.34 -2.02
C GLY A 128 15.21 15.34 -3.55
N TRP A 129 16.01 14.48 -4.18
CA TRP A 129 16.14 14.36 -5.63
C TRP A 129 15.42 13.14 -6.21
N TRP A 130 14.91 12.25 -5.37
CA TRP A 130 14.30 10.99 -5.81
C TRP A 130 13.22 11.20 -6.87
N HIS A 131 12.33 12.17 -6.66
CA HIS A 131 11.26 12.49 -7.61
C HIS A 131 11.82 12.89 -8.98
N ASP A 132 12.78 13.80 -9.00
CA ASP A 132 13.41 14.27 -10.24
C ASP A 132 14.19 13.16 -10.95
N ILE A 133 14.88 12.29 -10.19
CA ILE A 133 15.59 11.12 -10.73
C ILE A 133 14.60 10.21 -11.48
N VAL A 134 13.47 9.87 -10.84
CA VAL A 134 12.43 9.01 -11.45
C VAL A 134 11.84 9.68 -12.71
N VAL A 135 11.54 10.97 -12.64
CA VAL A 135 10.98 11.73 -13.77
C VAL A 135 11.95 11.75 -14.95
N TRP A 136 13.21 12.14 -14.74
CA TRP A 136 14.18 12.27 -15.82
C TRP A 136 14.59 10.92 -16.42
N LEU A 137 14.73 9.86 -15.59
CA LEU A 137 14.96 8.50 -16.09
C LEU A 137 13.79 8.02 -16.94
N SER A 138 12.55 8.33 -16.55
CA SER A 138 11.36 7.95 -17.33
C SER A 138 11.28 8.73 -18.64
N VAL A 139 11.59 10.04 -18.65
CA VAL A 139 11.70 10.84 -19.88
C VAL A 139 12.75 10.25 -20.82
N ALA A 140 13.96 9.98 -20.31
CA ALA A 140 15.02 9.36 -21.09
C ALA A 140 14.61 7.99 -21.63
N GLY A 141 13.93 7.18 -20.81
CA GLY A 141 13.40 5.86 -21.20
C GLY A 141 12.36 5.94 -22.33
N VAL A 142 11.41 6.88 -22.26
CA VAL A 142 10.43 7.11 -23.33
C VAL A 142 11.13 7.53 -24.62
N LEU A 143 12.05 8.51 -24.55
CA LEU A 143 12.79 8.97 -25.73
C LEU A 143 13.62 7.85 -26.37
N LEU A 144 14.30 7.04 -25.54
CA LEU A 144 15.08 5.90 -26.02
C LEU A 144 14.19 4.83 -26.67
N ALA A 145 13.04 4.51 -26.07
CA ALA A 145 12.10 3.53 -26.62
C ALA A 145 11.47 4.02 -27.94
N VAL A 146 11.08 5.29 -28.02
CA VAL A 146 10.54 5.91 -29.25
C VAL A 146 11.60 5.91 -30.35
N THR A 147 12.81 6.39 -30.07
CA THR A 147 13.90 6.42 -31.06
C THR A 147 14.30 5.02 -31.52
N GLY A 148 14.42 4.07 -30.60
CA GLY A 148 14.66 2.65 -30.93
C GLY A 148 13.56 2.04 -31.80
N THR A 149 12.29 2.37 -31.52
CA THR A 149 11.15 1.93 -32.33
C THR A 149 11.20 2.52 -33.74
N VAL A 150 11.44 3.82 -33.87
CA VAL A 150 11.58 4.49 -35.17
C VAL A 150 12.72 3.86 -35.98
N VAL A 151 13.89 3.68 -35.37
CA VAL A 151 15.04 3.03 -36.03
C VAL A 151 14.70 1.59 -36.42
N GLY A 152 14.00 0.84 -35.58
CA GLY A 152 13.55 -0.52 -35.88
C GLY A 152 12.61 -0.57 -37.09
N ILE A 153 11.60 0.30 -37.13
CA ILE A 153 10.67 0.41 -38.26
C ILE A 153 11.40 0.79 -39.54
N LEU A 154 12.30 1.78 -39.48
CA LEU A 154 13.13 2.19 -40.63
C LEU A 154 14.03 1.06 -41.14
N ARG A 155 14.49 0.19 -40.25
CA ARG A 155 15.29 -0.99 -40.59
C ARG A 155 14.45 -2.20 -40.98
N TRP A 156 13.13 -2.16 -40.83
CA TRP A 156 12.25 -3.24 -41.23
C TRP A 156 11.99 -3.19 -42.73
N ARG A 157 12.29 -4.28 -43.44
CA ARG A 157 11.95 -4.36 -44.87
C ARG A 157 10.55 -4.93 -45.08
N PHE A 158 9.61 -4.05 -45.41
CA PHE A 158 8.22 -4.42 -45.71
C PHE A 158 8.06 -5.14 -47.05
N SER A 159 8.75 -4.67 -48.10
CA SER A 159 8.52 -5.16 -49.47
C SER A 159 9.36 -6.37 -49.86
N ARG A 160 10.67 -6.38 -49.54
CA ARG A 160 11.58 -7.48 -49.90
C ARG A 160 12.47 -7.86 -48.73
N PRO A 161 12.58 -9.15 -48.36
CA PRO A 161 13.49 -9.57 -47.31
C PRO A 161 14.96 -9.17 -47.59
N TYR A 162 15.78 -9.15 -46.54
CA TYR A 162 17.23 -9.10 -46.69
C TYR A 162 17.75 -10.39 -47.33
N ALA A 163 19.02 -10.40 -47.76
CA ALA A 163 19.67 -11.60 -48.32
C ALA A 163 19.70 -12.79 -47.33
N SER A 164 19.44 -12.56 -46.05
CA SER A 164 19.25 -13.59 -45.03
C SER A 164 17.86 -14.26 -45.06
N GLY A 165 16.94 -13.80 -45.92
CA GLY A 165 15.54 -14.24 -45.93
C GLY A 165 14.66 -13.61 -44.82
N SER A 166 15.26 -12.87 -43.88
CA SER A 166 14.55 -12.15 -42.81
C SER A 166 14.12 -10.75 -43.25
N ARG A 167 13.01 -10.23 -42.71
CA ARG A 167 12.63 -8.80 -42.83
C ARG A 167 13.39 -7.88 -41.87
N SER A 168 14.04 -8.47 -40.86
CA SER A 168 14.99 -7.80 -39.96
C SER A 168 16.41 -7.89 -40.52
N PRO A 169 17.25 -6.84 -40.38
CA PRO A 169 18.63 -6.84 -40.89
C PRO A 169 19.56 -7.75 -40.08
N TYR A 170 19.19 -8.08 -38.84
CA TYR A 170 20.04 -8.83 -37.92
C TYR A 170 20.02 -10.32 -38.24
N ARG A 171 21.22 -10.89 -38.39
CA ARG A 171 21.45 -12.33 -38.60
C ARG A 171 21.58 -13.09 -37.29
N GLU A 172 22.20 -12.46 -36.30
CA GLU A 172 22.37 -13.02 -34.95
C GLU A 172 21.01 -13.16 -34.25
N ASN A 173 20.80 -14.31 -33.62
CA ASN A 173 19.51 -14.65 -33.01
C ASN A 173 19.09 -13.63 -31.94
N MET A 174 19.99 -13.22 -31.05
CA MET A 174 19.68 -12.28 -29.97
C MET A 174 19.21 -10.92 -30.51
N MET A 175 19.98 -10.32 -31.42
CA MET A 175 19.64 -9.01 -32.01
C MET A 175 18.39 -9.08 -32.89
N ARG A 176 18.18 -10.22 -33.57
CA ARG A 176 16.95 -10.46 -34.32
C ARG A 176 15.73 -10.53 -33.39
N TRP A 177 15.83 -11.25 -32.27
CA TRP A 177 14.77 -11.33 -31.28
C TRP A 177 14.51 -9.98 -30.62
N HIS A 178 15.57 -9.26 -30.22
CA HIS A 178 15.45 -7.90 -29.70
C HIS A 178 14.70 -6.98 -30.67
N HIS A 179 15.02 -7.04 -31.97
CA HIS A 179 14.33 -6.23 -32.96
C HIS A 179 12.85 -6.61 -33.13
N LEU A 180 12.54 -7.91 -33.22
CA LEU A 180 11.17 -8.41 -33.38
C LEU A 180 10.30 -8.17 -32.15
N SER A 181 10.76 -8.56 -30.97
CA SER A 181 10.03 -8.36 -29.71
C SER A 181 9.96 -6.88 -29.37
N GLY A 182 11.03 -6.12 -29.61
CA GLY A 182 11.04 -4.67 -29.45
C GLY A 182 9.95 -3.99 -30.26
N LEU A 183 9.81 -4.32 -31.55
CA LEU A 183 8.74 -3.79 -32.39
C LEU A 183 7.35 -4.28 -31.97
N LEU A 184 7.22 -5.57 -31.62
CA LEU A 184 5.94 -6.15 -31.18
C LEU A 184 5.40 -5.48 -29.91
N PHE A 185 6.28 -5.20 -28.95
CA PHE A 185 5.91 -4.65 -27.65
C PHE A 185 6.17 -3.14 -27.52
N ALA A 186 6.62 -2.46 -28.58
CA ALA A 186 7.01 -1.05 -28.55
C ALA A 186 5.92 -0.15 -27.97
N VAL A 187 4.69 -0.27 -28.49
CA VAL A 187 3.55 0.54 -28.04
C VAL A 187 3.25 0.30 -26.56
N ILE A 188 3.28 -0.96 -26.11
CA ILE A 188 3.03 -1.33 -24.72
C ILE A 188 4.12 -0.73 -23.82
N THR A 189 5.40 -0.90 -24.17
CA THR A 189 6.52 -0.37 -23.39
C THR A 189 6.48 1.16 -23.30
N ILE A 190 6.26 1.84 -24.43
CA ILE A 190 6.21 3.32 -24.47
C ILE A 190 5.05 3.84 -23.63
N THR A 191 3.85 3.29 -23.82
CA THR A 191 2.66 3.73 -23.08
C THR A 191 2.76 3.41 -21.59
N TRP A 192 3.38 2.28 -21.23
CA TRP A 192 3.61 1.91 -19.83
C TRP A 192 4.57 2.88 -19.12
N ILE A 193 5.75 3.17 -19.72
CA ILE A 193 6.70 4.12 -19.13
C ILE A 193 6.08 5.52 -19.08
N PHE A 194 5.42 5.95 -20.16
CA PHE A 194 4.78 7.26 -20.22
C PHE A 194 3.66 7.41 -19.19
N SER A 195 2.83 6.38 -19.00
CA SER A 195 1.80 6.36 -17.95
C SER A 195 2.43 6.49 -16.56
N GLY A 196 3.53 5.77 -16.29
CA GLY A 196 4.30 5.91 -15.06
C GLY A 196 4.82 7.33 -14.85
N LEU A 197 5.44 7.91 -15.89
CA LEU A 197 5.91 9.30 -15.89
C LEU A 197 4.78 10.29 -15.56
N MET A 198 3.62 10.17 -16.21
CA MET A 198 2.47 11.06 -15.95
C MET A 198 1.93 10.88 -14.53
N SER A 199 1.90 9.66 -14.00
CA SER A 199 1.43 9.37 -12.63
C SER A 199 2.29 10.03 -11.54
N MET A 200 3.56 10.31 -11.83
CA MET A 200 4.46 11.06 -10.94
C MET A 200 4.18 12.57 -10.89
N ASN A 201 3.18 13.06 -11.64
CA ASN A 201 2.82 14.48 -11.75
C ASN A 201 4.03 15.37 -12.05
N PRO A 202 4.71 15.13 -13.19
CA PRO A 202 5.96 15.80 -13.50
C PRO A 202 5.71 17.29 -13.65
N TRP A 203 6.58 18.11 -13.03
CA TRP A 203 6.45 19.57 -12.98
C TRP A 203 5.08 20.07 -12.49
N LYS A 204 4.36 19.26 -11.71
CA LYS A 204 3.06 19.58 -11.11
C LYS A 204 1.92 19.85 -12.12
N LEU A 205 2.03 19.36 -13.36
CA LEU A 205 1.06 19.57 -14.44
C LEU A 205 -0.40 19.19 -14.09
N PHE A 206 -0.61 18.25 -13.18
CA PHE A 206 -1.94 17.77 -12.77
C PHE A 206 -2.38 18.27 -11.38
N SER A 207 -1.63 19.21 -10.79
CA SER A 207 -1.99 19.75 -9.47
C SER A 207 -3.15 20.72 -9.61
N THR A 208 -4.26 20.45 -8.92
CA THR A 208 -5.38 21.39 -8.83
C THR A 208 -5.31 22.15 -7.50
N GLY A 209 -5.71 23.42 -7.51
CA GLY A 209 -5.88 24.23 -6.28
C GLY A 209 -7.20 23.97 -5.56
N ALA A 210 -7.91 22.90 -5.90
CA ALA A 210 -9.21 22.59 -5.34
C ALA A 210 -9.07 22.25 -3.83
N PRO A 211 -9.99 22.74 -2.99
CA PRO A 211 -9.99 22.37 -1.59
C PRO A 211 -10.22 20.85 -1.44
N PRO A 212 -9.65 20.21 -0.40
CA PRO A 212 -9.96 18.83 -0.07
C PRO A 212 -11.47 18.62 0.06
N LEU A 213 -11.96 17.43 -0.31
CA LEU A 213 -13.36 17.06 -0.12
C LEU A 213 -13.77 17.31 1.34
N ALA A 214 -14.82 18.12 1.53
CA ALA A 214 -15.38 18.44 2.83
C ALA A 214 -16.20 17.25 3.38
N GLN A 215 -15.53 16.12 3.62
CA GLN A 215 -16.16 14.88 4.09
C GLN A 215 -16.96 15.10 5.38
N ALA A 216 -16.48 15.99 6.27
CA ALA A 216 -17.19 16.36 7.50
C ALA A 216 -18.52 17.09 7.23
N ALA A 217 -18.58 17.95 6.20
CA ALA A 217 -19.82 18.63 5.83
C ALA A 217 -20.86 17.65 5.25
N TYR A 218 -20.41 16.58 4.59
CA TYR A 218 -21.28 15.53 4.06
C TYR A 218 -21.80 14.58 5.15
N ALA A 219 -21.05 14.38 6.23
CA ALA A 219 -21.44 13.50 7.34
C ALA A 219 -22.61 14.05 8.17
N GLY A 220 -22.84 15.37 8.18
CA GLY A 220 -23.85 16.04 9.01
C GLY A 220 -23.41 16.24 10.47
N ALA A 221 -24.28 16.84 11.30
CA ALA A 221 -24.02 17.00 12.73
C ALA A 221 -24.07 15.65 13.47
N PRO A 222 -23.29 15.46 14.54
CA PRO A 222 -23.37 14.25 15.35
C PRO A 222 -24.78 14.10 15.96
N GLY A 223 -25.30 12.86 15.96
CA GLY A 223 -26.53 12.52 16.66
C GLY A 223 -26.34 12.48 18.19
N ASP A 224 -27.44 12.56 18.94
CA ASP A 224 -27.40 12.76 20.39
C ASP A 224 -26.96 11.51 21.17
N THR A 225 -27.38 10.31 20.76
CA THR A 225 -27.09 9.06 21.49
C THR A 225 -27.00 7.85 20.56
N LEU A 226 -25.88 7.14 20.63
CA LEU A 226 -25.70 5.85 19.94
C LEU A 226 -26.33 4.72 20.78
N ALA A 227 -26.98 3.76 20.12
CA ALA A 227 -27.50 2.57 20.78
C ALA A 227 -26.37 1.73 21.42
N ALA A 228 -26.65 1.15 22.58
CA ALA A 228 -25.68 0.34 23.30
C ALA A 228 -25.29 -0.91 22.48
N PRO A 229 -24.00 -1.26 22.37
CA PRO A 229 -23.54 -2.40 21.58
C PRO A 229 -24.24 -3.72 21.92
N GLY A 230 -24.52 -3.98 23.21
CA GLY A 230 -25.23 -5.18 23.64
C GLY A 230 -26.66 -5.29 23.08
N GLN A 231 -27.38 -4.17 22.97
CA GLN A 231 -28.73 -4.15 22.39
C GLN A 231 -28.68 -4.44 20.89
N LEU A 232 -27.69 -3.87 20.19
CA LEU A 232 -27.47 -4.09 18.76
C LEU A 232 -27.11 -5.54 18.47
N ILE A 233 -26.22 -6.15 19.28
CA ILE A 233 -25.83 -7.56 19.13
C ILE A 233 -27.02 -8.49 19.39
N ALA A 234 -27.83 -8.21 20.42
CA ALA A 234 -29.01 -9.02 20.73
C ALA A 234 -30.11 -8.94 19.65
N ALA A 235 -30.16 -7.86 18.88
CA ALA A 235 -31.09 -7.69 17.77
C ALA A 235 -30.66 -8.41 16.48
N LEU A 236 -29.41 -8.90 16.41
CA LEU A 236 -28.89 -9.61 15.24
C LEU A 236 -29.12 -11.12 15.35
N PRO A 237 -29.34 -11.82 14.22
CA PRO A 237 -29.57 -13.27 14.22
C PRO A 237 -28.33 -14.08 14.66
N ALA A 238 -27.14 -13.48 14.61
CA ALA A 238 -25.90 -14.06 15.09
C ALA A 238 -24.97 -12.94 15.61
N ALA A 239 -24.10 -13.29 16.54
CA ALA A 239 -23.12 -12.34 17.08
C ALA A 239 -22.15 -11.86 15.98
N PRO A 240 -22.06 -10.54 15.72
CA PRO A 240 -21.15 -10.01 14.72
C PRO A 240 -19.71 -10.01 15.24
N ARG A 241 -18.73 -9.98 14.34
CA ARG A 241 -17.31 -9.79 14.67
C ARG A 241 -16.94 -8.32 14.82
N GLU A 242 -17.65 -7.44 14.13
CA GLU A 242 -17.40 -6.01 14.13
C GLU A 242 -18.72 -5.24 14.01
N LEU A 243 -18.85 -4.19 14.82
CA LEU A 243 -19.87 -3.16 14.66
C LEU A 243 -19.17 -1.86 14.26
N ARG A 244 -19.68 -1.21 13.21
CA ARG A 244 -19.20 0.09 12.75
C ARG A 244 -20.36 1.07 12.70
N TRP A 245 -20.28 2.09 13.55
CA TRP A 245 -21.19 3.23 13.52
C TRP A 245 -20.81 4.15 12.36
N ALA A 246 -21.80 4.58 11.60
CA ALA A 246 -21.66 5.52 10.50
C ALA A 246 -22.92 6.39 10.41
N ARG A 247 -22.83 7.52 9.71
CA ARG A 247 -23.99 8.34 9.38
C ARG A 247 -24.18 8.35 7.87
N ALA A 248 -25.39 8.06 7.43
CA ALA A 248 -25.76 8.00 6.02
C ALA A 248 -27.12 8.69 5.86
N ASP A 249 -27.20 9.65 4.93
CA ASP A 249 -28.43 10.41 4.65
C ASP A 249 -29.08 11.03 5.92
N GLY A 250 -28.25 11.56 6.81
CA GLY A 250 -28.69 12.16 8.07
C GLY A 250 -29.15 11.16 9.14
N GLN A 251 -29.09 9.84 8.90
CA GLN A 251 -29.43 8.79 9.85
C GLN A 251 -28.19 8.11 10.43
N ASP A 252 -28.22 7.84 11.73
CA ASP A 252 -27.18 7.02 12.38
C ASP A 252 -27.46 5.55 12.10
N VAL A 253 -26.52 4.89 11.43
CA VAL A 253 -26.59 3.48 11.05
C VAL A 253 -25.45 2.70 11.69
N VAL A 254 -25.71 1.43 11.99
CA VAL A 254 -24.68 0.50 12.46
C VAL A 254 -24.53 -0.62 11.45
N LEU A 255 -23.34 -0.72 10.89
CA LEU A 255 -22.94 -1.80 10.01
C LEU A 255 -22.40 -2.94 10.86
N ALA A 256 -23.06 -4.08 10.83
CA ALA A 256 -22.61 -5.30 11.48
C ALA A 256 -21.89 -6.19 10.45
N ARG A 257 -20.65 -6.59 10.76
CA ARG A 257 -19.88 -7.51 9.93
C ARG A 257 -19.67 -8.82 10.68
N SER A 258 -20.15 -9.90 10.07
CA SER A 258 -19.91 -11.28 10.52
C SER A 258 -18.77 -11.89 9.71
N ALA A 259 -18.18 -12.99 10.19
CA ALA A 259 -17.35 -13.81 9.30
C ALA A 259 -18.23 -14.41 8.21
N ALA A 260 -17.79 -14.33 6.96
CA ALA A 260 -18.29 -15.18 5.89
C ALA A 260 -17.68 -16.58 6.06
#